data_AF-A0A857D8T6-F1
#
_entry.id   AF-A0A857D8T6-F1
#
_cell.length_a   1.000
_cell.length_b   1.000
_cell.length_c   1.000
_cell.angle_alpha   90.00
_cell.angle_beta   90.00
_cell.angle_gamma   90.00
#
_symmetry.space_group_name_H-M   'P 1'
#
loop_
_entity.id
_entity.type
_entity.pdbx_description
1 polymer ?
#
loop_
_entity_poly.entity_id
_entity_poly.type
_entity_poly.pdbx_seq_one_letter_code
_entity_poly.pdbx_strand_id
1 'polypeptide(L)'
;MIEEVVGIPPSFLPEEGMKEEWGKGVYFSPSLFKTGIVAIHQLPVNNETLWLRVLGKGGTQKRAVEELVQLPEGNPFQENLLEILANWRC
;
A
#
# COMPACT_ATOMS: atom_id res chain seq x y z
N MET A 1 -6.67 5.80 51.07
CA MET A 1 -6.19 7.08 50.50
C MET A 1 -5.50 6.72 49.19
N ILE A 2 -6.28 6.58 48.12
CA ILE A 2 -6.43 7.54 46.99
C ILE A 2 -5.13 7.57 46.14
N GLU A 3 -5.10 7.24 44.85
CA GLU A 3 -6.10 7.38 43.78
C GLU A 3 -6.11 6.21 42.78
N GLU A 4 -7.31 5.88 42.33
CA GLU A 4 -7.56 5.25 41.04
C GLU A 4 -7.13 6.21 39.91
N VAL A 5 -6.15 5.82 39.10
CA VAL A 5 -6.03 6.34 37.73
C VAL A 5 -6.44 5.21 36.81
N VAL A 6 -7.76 5.20 36.55
CA VAL A 6 -8.46 4.65 35.38
C VAL A 6 -7.62 3.65 34.58
N GLY A 7 -7.74 2.37 34.97
CA GLY A 7 -7.48 1.29 34.03
C GLY A 7 -8.39 1.51 32.82
N ILE A 8 -7.79 1.70 31.66
CA ILE A 8 -8.51 1.79 30.39
C ILE A 8 -9.48 0.61 30.34
N PRO A 9 -10.81 0.82 30.16
CA PRO A 9 -11.76 -0.28 30.17
C PRO A 9 -11.37 -1.28 29.08
N PRO A 10 -11.58 -2.60 29.25
CA PRO A 10 -11.21 -3.58 28.23
C PRO A 10 -11.82 -3.30 26.85
N SER A 11 -12.95 -2.59 26.78
CA SER A 11 -13.59 -2.11 25.54
C SER A 11 -12.82 -1.01 24.79
N PHE A 12 -11.84 -0.38 25.45
CA PHE A 12 -10.92 0.61 24.89
C PHE A 12 -9.55 0.01 24.56
N LEU A 13 -9.32 -1.27 24.90
CA LEU A 13 -8.27 -2.01 24.24
C LEU A 13 -8.71 -2.17 22.78
N PRO A 14 -7.91 -1.73 21.80
CA PRO A 14 -8.23 -2.05 20.42
C PRO A 14 -8.38 -3.55 20.34
N GLU A 15 -9.55 -4.04 19.93
CA GLU A 15 -9.72 -5.46 19.67
C GLU A 15 -8.59 -5.85 18.71
N GLU A 16 -7.64 -6.66 19.19
CA GLU A 16 -6.50 -7.16 18.42
C GLU A 16 -7.00 -8.21 17.41
N GLY A 17 -8.03 -7.86 16.65
CA GLY A 17 -8.49 -8.55 15.47
C GLY A 17 -7.57 -8.21 14.32
N MET A 18 -6.47 -8.95 14.24
CA MET A 18 -5.62 -9.10 13.06
C MET A 18 -5.02 -7.79 12.53
N LYS A 19 -3.94 -7.33 13.20
CA LYS A 19 -2.83 -6.74 12.44
C LYS A 19 -2.21 -7.86 11.62
N GLU A 20 -2.84 -8.24 10.51
CA GLU A 20 -2.05 -8.76 9.39
C GLU A 20 -0.97 -7.69 9.17
N GLU A 21 0.30 -8.02 9.37
CA GLU A 21 1.35 -7.09 8.99
C GLU A 21 1.29 -7.02 7.46
N TRP A 22 0.62 -5.99 6.93
CA TRP A 22 0.40 -5.72 5.50
C TRP A 22 1.70 -5.48 4.70
N GLY A 23 2.84 -5.84 5.29
CA GLY A 23 4.16 -5.69 4.72
C GLY A 23 4.67 -4.25 4.77
N LYS A 24 5.91 -4.11 4.30
CA LYS A 24 6.57 -2.82 4.24
C LYS A 24 5.87 -1.90 3.24
N GLY A 25 5.61 -0.66 3.66
CA GLY A 25 5.04 0.37 2.80
C GLY A 25 3.52 0.50 2.85
N VAL A 26 2.81 -0.31 3.66
CA VAL A 26 1.38 -0.16 3.92
C VAL A 26 1.17 0.16 5.39
N TYR A 27 0.54 1.31 5.67
CA TYR A 27 0.34 1.82 7.03
C TYR A 27 -1.11 2.18 7.27
N PHE A 28 -1.64 1.82 8.44
CA PHE A 28 -3.00 2.16 8.82
C PHE A 28 -2.98 3.22 9.92
N SER A 29 -3.83 4.23 9.74
CA SER A 29 -4.14 5.20 10.77
C SER A 29 -5.01 4.55 11.86
N PRO A 30 -5.07 5.09 13.10
CA PRO A 30 -6.03 4.65 14.10
C PRO A 30 -7.45 4.54 13.54
N SER A 31 -8.24 3.60 14.06
CA SER A 31 -9.58 3.24 13.57
C SER A 31 -10.53 4.43 13.44
N LEU A 32 -10.31 5.48 14.21
CA LEU A 32 -11.05 6.73 14.16
C LEU A 32 -10.99 7.43 12.79
N PHE A 33 -9.85 7.37 12.11
CA PHE A 33 -9.64 8.05 10.82
C PHE A 33 -9.97 7.18 9.61
N LYS A 34 -10.13 5.86 9.79
CA LYS A 34 -10.43 4.88 8.72
C LYS A 34 -9.58 5.07 7.45
N THR A 35 -8.31 5.41 7.62
CA THR A 35 -7.40 5.79 6.54
C THR A 35 -6.22 4.83 6.45
N GLY A 36 -5.88 4.41 5.23
CA GLY A 36 -4.64 3.70 4.91
C GLY A 36 -3.71 4.57 4.07
N ILE A 37 -2.41 4.48 4.33
CA ILE A 37 -1.35 5.15 3.60
C ILE A 37 -0.48 4.11 2.91
N VAL A 38 -0.28 4.28 1.60
CA VAL A 38 0.62 3.43 0.80
C VAL A 38 1.85 4.23 0.41
N ALA A 39 2.99 3.89 0.99
CA ALA A 39 4.28 4.49 0.68
C ALA A 39 4.95 3.78 -0.50
N ILE A 40 4.65 4.22 -1.72
CA ILE A 40 5.09 3.59 -2.98
C ILE A 40 6.60 3.29 -3.03
N HIS A 41 7.44 4.18 -2.50
CA HIS A 41 8.90 4.01 -2.49
C HIS A 41 9.42 2.93 -1.53
N GLN A 42 8.58 2.44 -0.62
CA GLN A 42 8.93 1.40 0.36
C GLN A 42 8.36 0.03 0.01
N LEU A 43 7.49 -0.03 -1.01
CA LEU A 43 6.91 -1.28 -1.48
C LEU A 43 8.02 -2.23 -1.96
N PRO A 44 7.89 -3.54 -1.71
CA PRO A 44 8.83 -4.53 -2.23
C PRO A 44 8.87 -4.50 -3.76
N VAL A 45 10.01 -4.87 -4.34
CA VAL A 45 10.16 -4.93 -5.80
C VAL A 45 9.72 -6.31 -6.28
N ASN A 46 8.44 -6.45 -6.61
CA ASN A 46 7.83 -7.66 -7.17
C ASN A 46 6.68 -7.32 -8.13
N ASN A 47 6.14 -8.34 -8.80
CA ASN A 47 5.06 -8.17 -9.78
C ASN A 47 3.75 -7.66 -9.14
N GLU A 48 3.46 -8.06 -7.91
CA GLU A 48 2.20 -7.72 -7.21
C GLU A 48 2.09 -6.23 -6.88
N THR A 49 3.23 -5.57 -6.62
CA THR A 49 3.30 -4.13 -6.32
C THR A 49 3.61 -3.26 -7.53
N LEU A 50 3.86 -3.88 -8.70
CA LEU A 50 4.36 -3.20 -9.89
C LEU A 50 3.42 -2.08 -10.33
N TRP A 51 2.10 -2.32 -10.35
CA TRP A 51 1.09 -1.33 -10.72
C TRP A 51 1.12 -0.08 -9.84
N LEU A 52 1.30 -0.23 -8.51
CA LEU A 52 1.46 0.90 -7.59
C LEU A 52 2.78 1.64 -7.81
N ARG A 53 3.86 0.91 -8.10
CA ARG A 53 5.18 1.51 -8.32
C ARG A 53 5.26 2.30 -9.63
N VAL A 54 4.52 1.92 -10.67
CA VAL A 54 4.42 2.70 -11.92
C VAL A 54 3.72 4.06 -11.70
N LEU A 55 2.81 4.15 -10.73
CA LEU A 55 2.18 5.42 -10.32
C LEU A 55 3.08 6.30 -9.43
N GLY A 56 4.26 5.80 -9.05
CA GLY A 56 5.23 6.54 -8.25
C GLY A 56 5.88 7.70 -9.01
N LYS A 57 6.97 8.23 -8.44
CA LYS A 57 7.79 9.27 -9.07
C LYS A 57 9.27 8.95 -9.01
N GLY A 58 10.03 9.56 -9.90
CA GLY A 58 11.50 9.48 -9.91
C GLY A 58 12.00 8.06 -10.17
N GLY A 59 13.01 7.62 -9.39
CA GLY A 59 13.69 6.34 -9.61
C GLY A 59 12.80 5.12 -9.44
N THR A 60 11.79 5.16 -8.55
CA THR A 60 10.86 4.05 -8.34
C THR A 60 10.00 3.80 -9.58
N GLN A 61 9.50 4.88 -10.20
CA GLN A 61 8.71 4.78 -11.42
C GLN A 61 9.56 4.28 -12.59
N LYS A 62 10.78 4.82 -12.76
CA LYS A 62 11.66 4.40 -13.86
C LYS A 62 11.93 2.89 -13.83
N ARG A 63 12.29 2.34 -12.67
CA ARG A 63 12.49 0.89 -12.51
C ARG A 63 11.22 0.09 -12.76
N ALA A 64 10.09 0.56 -12.24
CA ALA A 64 8.80 -0.10 -12.45
C ALA A 64 8.39 -0.12 -13.93
N VAL A 65 8.68 0.94 -14.68
CA VAL A 65 8.45 0.97 -16.14
C VAL A 65 9.40 0.01 -16.86
N GLU A 66 10.68 -0.05 -16.47
CA GLU A 66 11.64 -1.02 -17.02
C GLU A 66 11.19 -2.46 -16.77
N GLU A 67 10.73 -2.78 -15.56
CA GLU A 67 10.14 -4.09 -15.20
C GLU A 67 8.89 -4.39 -16.03
N LEU A 68 8.02 -3.40 -16.24
CA LEU A 68 6.78 -3.55 -17.02
C LEU A 68 7.07 -3.87 -18.49
N VAL A 69 8.07 -3.23 -19.09
CA VAL A 69 8.47 -3.45 -20.49
C VAL A 69 9.17 -4.80 -20.68
N GLN A 70 9.75 -5.36 -19.62
CA GLN A 70 10.37 -6.69 -19.63
C GLN A 70 9.37 -7.84 -19.45
N LEU A 71 8.09 -7.56 -19.18
CA LEU A 71 7.08 -8.61 -19.10
C LEU A 71 6.89 -9.28 -20.47
N PRO A 72 6.50 -10.58 -20.50
CA PRO A 72 6.25 -11.28 -21.76
C PRO A 72 5.15 -10.58 -22.57
N GLU A 73 5.34 -10.50 -23.88
CA GLU A 73 4.31 -10.00 -24.79
C GLU A 73 3.00 -10.82 -24.65
N GLY A 74 1.87 -10.12 -24.57
CA GLY A 74 0.55 -10.73 -24.34
C GLY A 74 0.23 -10.99 -22.86
N ASN A 75 0.99 -10.41 -21.93
CA ASN A 75 0.62 -10.48 -20.51
C ASN A 75 -0.61 -9.58 -20.23
N PRO A 76 -1.75 -10.15 -19.79
CA PRO A 76 -2.95 -9.37 -19.55
C PRO A 76 -2.77 -8.29 -18.46
N PHE A 77 -1.83 -8.48 -17.52
CA PHE A 77 -1.51 -7.47 -16.52
C PHE A 77 -0.87 -6.22 -17.16
N GLN A 78 0.03 -6.41 -18.12
CA GLN A 78 0.68 -5.31 -18.82
C GLN A 78 -0.33 -4.52 -19.65
N GLU A 79 -1.18 -5.22 -20.41
CA GLU A 79 -2.22 -4.59 -21.23
C GLU A 79 -3.21 -3.78 -20.39
N ASN A 80 -3.75 -4.37 -19.33
CA ASN A 80 -4.67 -3.70 -18.42
C ASN A 80 -4.01 -2.48 -17.75
N LEU A 81 -2.75 -2.60 -17.32
CA LEU A 81 -2.05 -1.49 -16.68
C LEU A 81 -1.79 -0.34 -17.67
N LEU A 82 -1.41 -0.65 -18.91
CA LEU A 82 -1.21 0.36 -19.95
C LEU A 82 -2.52 1.08 -20.31
N GLU A 83 -3.64 0.36 -20.38
CA GLU A 83 -4.96 0.95 -20.59
C GLU A 83 -5.32 1.93 -19.47
N ILE A 84 -5.16 1.52 -18.21
CA ILE A 84 -5.43 2.38 -17.03
C ILE A 84 -4.54 3.63 -17.08
N LEU A 85 -3.24 3.48 -17.35
CA LEU A 85 -2.31 4.60 -17.41
C LEU A 85 -2.61 5.54 -18.58
N ALA A 86 -3.06 5.02 -19.73
CA ALA A 86 -3.48 5.83 -20.86
C ALA A 86 -4.72 6.67 -20.51
N ASN A 87 -5.68 6.08 -19.78
CA ASN A 87 -6.90 6.78 -19.35
C ASN A 87 -6.63 7.84 -18.27
N TRP A 88 -5.53 7.73 -17.52
CA TRP A 88 -5.14 8.72 -16.53
C TRP A 88 -4.51 9.99 -17.12
N ARG A 89 -4.19 10.01 -18.41
CA ARG A 89 -3.53 11.13 -19.08
C ARG A 89 -4.51 12.22 -19.58
N CYS A 90 -5.64 12.39 -18.89
CA CYS A 90 -6.56 13.52 -19.10
C CYS A 90 -5.86 14.88 -18.86
#